data_AF-A0A8K0LQI9-F1
#
_entry.id   AF-A0A8K0LQI9-F1
#
_cell.length_a   1.000
_cell.length_b   1.000
_cell.length_c   1.000
_cell.angle_alpha   90.00
_cell.angle_beta   90.00
_cell.angle_gamma   90.00
#
_symmetry.space_group_name_H-M   'P 1'
#
loop_
_entity.id
_entity.type
_entity.pdbx_description
1 polymer ?
#
loop_
_entity_poly.entity_id
_entity_poly.type
_entity_poly.pdbx_seq_one_letter_code
_entity_poly.pdbx_strand_id
1 'polypeptide(L)'
;MHIRLAHPADLEAMTAVLIGASPMDPVYPYRFPDRHLYPDEFAALCRRKCAEYLESSTVVVCEMAVDGEDTESESEGETGHGHGHGHTRGRESGCPIRVVAFSAWDLPADVQLPNKGRRASTVEPPSPTSPTHPTPPTPIGHLTRQTAFRAALTHHKALIFDAHPHYARSVFLKILLTHPSYQRRGAGTALTRWGIETARQLGGLYTAVFASPMGMRLYRGLGFREVGRFRVQLEGEGEFLEIPALVRGPGGKMGEGGVTVGRVGQVEKKGEGLKREAPKIEGPRRVVGEYGRRVGECGESRRWVEGAVYA
;
A
#
# COMPACT_ATOMS: atom_id res chain seq x y z
N MET A 1 -9.45 -11.79 -13.25
CA MET A 1 -8.65 -10.88 -12.40
C MET A 1 -7.43 -10.45 -13.20
N HIS A 2 -7.18 -9.15 -13.32
CA HIS A 2 -6.08 -8.58 -14.09
C HIS A 2 -5.28 -7.60 -13.22
N ILE A 3 -3.95 -7.65 -13.27
CA ILE A 3 -3.06 -6.80 -12.47
C ILE A 3 -2.25 -5.94 -13.43
N ARG A 4 -2.24 -4.62 -13.21
CA ARG A 4 -1.47 -3.66 -14.02
C ARG A 4 -0.98 -2.48 -13.19
N LEU A 5 -0.01 -1.74 -13.72
CA LEU A 5 0.34 -0.43 -13.18
C LEU A 5 -0.87 0.51 -13.26
N ALA A 6 -1.02 1.38 -12.26
CA ALA A 6 -2.06 2.38 -12.25
C ALA A 6 -1.79 3.49 -13.27
N HIS A 7 -2.86 4.05 -13.82
CA HIS A 7 -2.88 5.25 -14.65
C HIS A 7 -3.52 6.39 -13.85
N PRO A 8 -3.22 7.68 -14.13
CA PRO A 8 -3.90 8.80 -13.48
C PRO A 8 -5.44 8.74 -13.55
N ALA A 9 -5.99 8.12 -14.59
CA ALA A 9 -7.44 7.89 -14.75
C ALA A 9 -8.03 6.94 -13.68
N ASP A 10 -7.21 6.15 -12.99
CA ASP A 10 -7.66 5.25 -11.91
C ASP A 10 -7.93 5.99 -10.60
N LEU A 11 -7.64 7.29 -10.50
CA LEU A 11 -7.71 8.07 -9.26
C LEU A 11 -9.07 7.93 -8.56
N GLU A 12 -10.17 8.07 -9.29
CA GLU A 12 -11.51 8.01 -8.68
C GLU A 12 -11.85 6.60 -8.21
N ALA A 13 -11.46 5.56 -8.97
CA ALA A 13 -11.68 4.18 -8.57
C ALA A 13 -10.81 3.79 -7.36
N MET A 14 -9.55 4.22 -7.32
CA MET A 14 -8.67 4.06 -6.16
C MET A 14 -9.23 4.78 -4.92
N THR A 15 -9.79 5.97 -5.11
CA THR A 15 -10.43 6.75 -4.04
C THR A 15 -11.63 6.00 -3.47
N ALA A 16 -12.50 5.45 -4.32
CA ALA A 16 -13.63 4.63 -3.88
C ALA A 16 -13.17 3.37 -3.10
N VAL A 17 -12.12 2.68 -3.58
CA VAL A 17 -11.52 1.55 -2.87
C VAL A 17 -11.02 1.98 -1.48
N LEU A 18 -10.33 3.12 -1.39
CA LEU A 18 -9.76 3.63 -0.15
C LEU A 18 -10.86 4.01 0.85
N ILE A 19 -11.88 4.75 0.42
CA ILE A 19 -13.02 5.12 1.26
C ILE A 19 -13.69 3.85 1.79
N GLY A 20 -14.05 2.91 0.91
CA GLY A 20 -14.76 1.69 1.29
C GLY A 20 -13.95 0.75 2.20
N ALA A 21 -12.64 0.65 2.00
CA ALA A 21 -11.79 -0.21 2.82
C ALA A 21 -11.41 0.42 4.18
N SER A 22 -11.41 1.76 4.28
CA SER A 22 -10.93 2.48 5.47
C SER A 22 -11.61 2.09 6.79
N PRO A 23 -12.94 1.84 6.89
CA PRO A 23 -13.55 1.52 8.18
C PRO A 23 -13.11 0.17 8.74
N MET A 24 -12.59 -0.72 7.88
CA MET A 24 -12.20 -2.08 8.25
C MET A 24 -10.81 -2.09 8.91
N ASP A 25 -9.89 -1.23 8.46
CA ASP A 25 -8.53 -1.19 8.98
C ASP A 25 -8.46 -0.23 10.19
N PRO A 26 -8.11 -0.72 11.40
CA PRO A 26 -8.14 0.06 12.64
C PRO A 26 -7.23 1.31 12.61
N VAL A 27 -6.26 1.37 11.69
CA VAL A 27 -5.42 2.55 11.49
C VAL A 27 -6.24 3.79 11.11
N TYR A 28 -7.33 3.63 10.34
CA TYR A 28 -8.14 4.77 9.90
C TYR A 28 -9.09 5.29 10.99
N PRO A 29 -9.88 4.47 11.70
CA PRO A 29 -10.66 4.94 12.84
C PRO A 29 -9.80 5.62 13.91
N TYR A 30 -8.60 5.11 14.20
CA TYR A 30 -7.68 5.73 15.15
C TYR A 30 -7.27 7.14 14.72
N ARG A 31 -6.95 7.33 13.43
CA ARG A 31 -6.49 8.62 12.87
C ARG A 31 -7.62 9.59 12.53
N PHE A 32 -8.78 9.06 12.17
CA PHE A 32 -9.95 9.79 11.67
C PHE A 32 -11.23 9.28 12.38
N PRO A 33 -11.36 9.55 13.70
CA PRO A 33 -12.51 9.08 14.47
C PRO A 33 -13.83 9.63 13.92
N ASP A 34 -13.85 10.93 13.59
CA ASP A 34 -15.06 11.66 13.16
C ASP A 34 -15.34 11.59 11.65
N ARG A 35 -14.64 10.73 10.90
CA ARG A 35 -14.78 10.62 9.43
C ARG A 35 -16.21 10.38 8.93
N HIS A 36 -17.06 9.79 9.78
CA HIS A 36 -18.45 9.48 9.46
C HIS A 36 -19.37 10.70 9.60
N LEU A 37 -18.95 11.73 10.36
CA LEU A 37 -19.65 13.00 10.48
C LEU A 37 -19.32 13.96 9.32
N TYR A 38 -18.18 13.76 8.66
CA TYR A 38 -17.64 14.60 7.58
C TYR A 38 -17.25 13.74 6.35
N PRO A 39 -18.23 13.07 5.70
CA PRO A 39 -17.95 12.08 4.66
C PRO A 39 -17.33 12.71 3.40
N ASP A 40 -17.78 13.88 2.98
CA ASP A 40 -17.29 14.55 1.77
C ASP A 40 -15.84 14.98 1.92
N GLU A 41 -15.48 15.50 3.09
CA GLU A 41 -14.12 15.95 3.35
C GLU A 41 -13.17 14.79 3.62
N PHE A 42 -13.66 13.70 4.24
CA PHE A 42 -12.90 12.45 4.31
C PHE A 42 -12.67 11.87 2.91
N ALA A 43 -13.67 11.94 2.01
CA ALA A 43 -13.51 11.55 0.62
C ALA A 43 -12.49 12.42 -0.11
N ALA A 44 -12.52 13.74 0.07
CA ALA A 44 -11.51 14.65 -0.47
C ALA A 44 -10.10 14.36 0.06
N LEU A 45 -9.96 13.99 1.34
CA LEU A 45 -8.69 13.55 1.93
C LEU A 45 -8.20 12.25 1.30
N CYS A 46 -9.08 11.25 1.16
CA CYS A 46 -8.76 9.99 0.50
C CYS A 46 -8.30 10.22 -0.95
N ARG A 47 -9.00 11.08 -1.69
CA ARG A 47 -8.66 11.45 -3.06
C ARG A 47 -7.27 12.07 -3.15
N ARG A 48 -6.97 13.07 -2.31
CA ARG A 48 -5.63 13.68 -2.24
C ARG A 48 -4.56 12.64 -1.93
N LYS A 49 -4.84 11.70 -1.03
CA LYS A 49 -3.90 10.64 -0.68
C LYS A 49 -3.65 9.66 -1.83
N CYS A 50 -4.68 9.29 -2.58
CA CYS A 50 -4.55 8.48 -3.79
C CYS A 50 -3.74 9.19 -4.88
N ALA A 51 -3.95 10.49 -5.07
CA ALA A 51 -3.16 11.30 -6.00
C ALA A 51 -1.66 11.34 -5.58
N GLU A 52 -1.37 11.53 -4.30
CA GLU A 52 0.00 11.47 -3.76
C GLU A 52 0.68 10.13 -4.05
N TYR A 53 -0.06 9.00 -3.94
CA TYR A 53 0.50 7.68 -4.28
C TYR A 53 0.82 7.56 -5.77
N LEU A 54 -0.05 8.06 -6.66
CA LEU A 54 0.18 8.03 -8.10
C LEU A 54 1.41 8.86 -8.51
N GLU A 55 1.71 9.93 -7.78
CA GLU A 55 2.86 10.79 -8.04
C GLU A 55 4.17 10.21 -7.47
N SER A 56 4.14 9.73 -6.21
CA SER A 56 5.35 9.39 -5.46
C SER A 56 5.74 7.92 -5.52
N SER A 57 4.78 7.01 -5.69
CA SER A 57 4.97 5.56 -5.52
C SER A 57 4.71 4.77 -6.79
N THR A 58 5.17 3.52 -6.81
CA THR A 58 4.75 2.56 -7.84
C THR A 58 3.40 1.99 -7.44
N VAL A 59 2.34 2.41 -8.13
CA VAL A 59 0.97 1.95 -7.84
C VAL A 59 0.57 0.84 -8.80
N VAL A 60 -0.02 -0.21 -8.24
CA VAL A 60 -0.52 -1.38 -8.96
C VAL A 60 -1.99 -1.58 -8.61
N VAL A 61 -2.83 -1.70 -9.63
CA VAL A 61 -4.26 -1.92 -9.49
C VAL A 61 -4.64 -3.35 -9.87
N CYS A 62 -5.70 -3.83 -9.24
CA CYS A 62 -6.34 -5.10 -9.57
C CYS A 62 -7.73 -4.83 -10.14
N GLU A 63 -7.94 -5.32 -11.34
CA GLU A 63 -9.18 -5.23 -12.08
C GLU A 63 -9.94 -6.55 -12.05
N MET A 64 -11.25 -6.47 -11.89
CA MET A 64 -12.16 -7.61 -12.02
C MET A 64 -13.37 -7.22 -12.85
N ALA A 65 -13.90 -8.21 -13.58
CA ALA A 65 -15.21 -8.09 -14.18
C ALA A 65 -16.24 -7.95 -13.05
N VAL A 66 -17.16 -7.01 -13.21
CA VAL A 66 -18.31 -6.84 -12.33
C VAL A 66 -19.50 -7.44 -13.05
N ASP A 67 -20.12 -8.45 -12.45
CA ASP A 67 -21.42 -8.93 -12.92
C ASP A 67 -22.40 -7.76 -12.80
N GLY A 68 -23.15 -7.48 -13.87
CA GLY A 68 -24.07 -6.34 -13.92
C GLY A 68 -24.98 -6.35 -12.71
N GLU A 69 -25.16 -5.18 -12.08
CA GLU A 69 -25.98 -4.99 -10.89
C GLU A 69 -27.32 -5.73 -11.06
N ASP A 70 -27.60 -6.66 -10.15
CA ASP A 70 -28.96 -7.12 -9.86
C ASP A 70 -29.75 -5.86 -9.51
N THR A 71 -30.41 -5.30 -10.52
CA THR A 71 -31.39 -4.26 -10.32
C THR A 71 -32.51 -4.97 -9.59
N GLU A 72 -32.71 -4.67 -8.31
CA GLU A 72 -33.90 -5.10 -7.58
C GLU A 72 -35.10 -4.62 -8.40
N SER A 73 -35.69 -5.54 -9.16
CA SER A 73 -36.93 -5.31 -9.86
C SER A 73 -38.02 -5.23 -8.80
N GLU A 74 -38.42 -4.01 -8.45
CA GLU A 74 -39.74 -3.77 -7.87
C GLU A 74 -40.77 -4.36 -8.83
N SER A 75 -41.34 -5.49 -8.44
CA SER A 75 -42.43 -6.13 -9.16
C SER A 75 -43.71 -5.38 -8.85
N GLU A 76 -44.06 -4.40 -9.68
CA GLU A 76 -45.45 -3.99 -9.85
C GLU A 76 -45.93 -4.54 -11.20
N GLY A 77 -46.87 -5.48 -11.11
CA GLY A 77 -47.44 -6.12 -12.27
C GLY A 77 -48.43 -5.20 -12.96
N GLU A 78 -48.42 -5.19 -14.30
CA GLU A 78 -49.65 -5.05 -15.06
C GLU A 78 -49.49 -5.59 -16.49
N THR A 79 -50.53 -6.28 -16.91
CA THR A 79 -50.66 -7.04 -18.16
C THR A 79 -50.80 -6.15 -19.39
N GLY A 80 -50.13 -6.51 -20.49
CA GLY A 80 -50.41 -5.91 -21.80
C GLY A 80 -49.81 -6.71 -22.97
N HIS A 81 -50.66 -7.36 -23.76
CA HIS A 81 -50.31 -8.03 -25.01
C HIS A 81 -49.87 -7.04 -26.10
N GLY A 82 -48.81 -7.35 -26.85
CA GLY A 82 -48.45 -6.63 -28.07
C GLY A 82 -47.36 -7.34 -28.87
N HIS A 83 -47.69 -7.78 -30.08
CA HIS A 83 -46.81 -8.42 -31.06
C HIS A 83 -45.75 -7.45 -31.63
N GLY A 84 -44.58 -8.00 -32.02
CA GLY A 84 -43.96 -7.62 -33.30
C GLY A 84 -42.52 -7.13 -33.29
N HIS A 85 -41.70 -7.88 -34.02
CA HIS A 85 -40.49 -7.50 -34.77
C HIS A 85 -39.11 -7.60 -34.11
N GLY A 86 -38.30 -8.43 -34.77
CA GLY A 86 -36.89 -8.62 -34.47
C GLY A 86 -36.04 -7.42 -34.82
N HIS A 87 -35.04 -7.20 -33.97
CA HIS A 87 -33.83 -6.48 -34.30
C HIS A 87 -32.65 -7.29 -33.77
N THR A 88 -31.91 -7.91 -34.69
CA THR A 88 -30.52 -8.30 -34.47
C THR A 88 -29.68 -7.03 -34.33
N ARG A 89 -29.15 -6.78 -33.13
CA ARG A 89 -27.95 -5.95 -32.94
C ARG A 89 -27.23 -6.42 -31.69
N GLY A 90 -25.95 -6.76 -31.88
CA GLY A 90 -25.10 -7.43 -30.91
C GLY A 90 -25.06 -6.72 -29.57
N ARG A 91 -25.38 -7.48 -28.52
CA ARG A 91 -25.13 -7.08 -27.13
C ARG A 91 -23.82 -7.75 -26.71
N GLU A 92 -22.70 -7.15 -27.09
CA GLU A 92 -21.49 -7.29 -26.28
C GLU A 92 -21.76 -6.55 -24.97
N SER A 93 -22.52 -7.19 -24.06
CA SER A 93 -22.55 -6.78 -22.67
C SER A 93 -21.22 -7.18 -22.05
N GLY A 94 -20.17 -6.41 -22.39
CA GLY A 94 -18.93 -6.45 -21.65
C GLY A 94 -19.23 -6.13 -20.20
N CYS A 95 -19.04 -7.10 -19.31
CA CYS A 95 -19.11 -6.86 -17.87
C CYS A 95 -18.15 -5.70 -17.56
N PRO A 96 -18.62 -4.59 -16.95
CA PRO A 96 -17.75 -3.45 -16.70
C PRO A 96 -16.58 -3.89 -15.83
N ILE A 97 -15.36 -3.72 -16.35
CA ILE A 97 -14.14 -4.00 -15.61
C ILE A 97 -13.92 -2.81 -14.67
N ARG A 98 -13.79 -3.06 -13.37
CA ARG A 98 -13.49 -2.02 -12.38
C ARG A 98 -12.22 -2.34 -11.61
N VAL A 99 -11.50 -1.29 -11.22
CA VAL A 99 -10.45 -1.40 -10.20
C VAL A 99 -11.12 -1.69 -8.86
N VAL A 100 -10.83 -2.85 -8.30
CA VAL A 100 -11.44 -3.35 -7.04
C VAL A 100 -10.46 -3.37 -5.88
N ALA A 101 -9.17 -3.25 -6.16
CA ALA A 101 -8.09 -3.19 -5.19
C ALA A 101 -6.88 -2.45 -5.77
N PHE A 102 -6.05 -1.88 -4.92
CA PHE A 102 -4.75 -1.33 -5.31
C PHE A 102 -3.71 -1.49 -4.22
N SER A 103 -2.45 -1.33 -4.61
CA SER A 103 -1.30 -1.28 -3.71
C SER A 103 -0.31 -0.22 -4.17
N ALA A 104 0.37 0.44 -3.22
CA ALA A 104 1.44 1.39 -3.53
C ALA A 104 2.76 0.93 -2.91
N TRP A 105 3.82 0.98 -3.70
CA TRP A 105 5.13 0.44 -3.37
C TRP A 105 6.22 1.50 -3.52
N ASP A 106 7.11 1.57 -2.54
CA ASP A 106 8.39 2.26 -2.68
C ASP A 106 9.43 1.23 -3.13
N LEU A 107 10.09 1.51 -4.26
CA LEU A 107 11.21 0.72 -4.77
C LEU A 107 12.53 1.34 -4.28
N PRO A 108 13.65 0.58 -4.29
CA PRO A 108 14.96 1.17 -4.04
C PRO A 108 15.21 2.39 -4.92
N ALA A 109 15.83 3.44 -4.36
CA ALA A 109 15.94 4.75 -5.00
C ALA A 109 16.66 4.75 -6.36
N ASP A 110 17.50 3.75 -6.60
CA ASP A 110 18.24 3.54 -7.84
C ASP A 110 17.48 2.72 -8.89
N VAL A 111 16.26 2.27 -8.59
CA VAL A 111 15.39 1.55 -9.53
C VAL A 111 14.46 2.55 -10.21
N GLN A 112 14.60 2.69 -11.53
CA GLN A 112 13.65 3.40 -12.38
C GLN A 112 12.87 2.40 -13.23
N LEU A 113 11.55 2.39 -13.08
CA LEU A 113 10.68 1.64 -13.97
C LEU A 113 10.47 2.41 -15.29
N PRO A 114 10.37 1.72 -16.45
CA PRO A 114 10.29 2.33 -17.79
C PRO A 114 9.15 3.33 -18.02
N ASN A 115 8.18 3.45 -17.10
CA ASN A 115 6.96 4.24 -17.26
C ASN A 115 6.73 5.28 -16.15
N LYS A 116 7.75 5.65 -15.37
CA LYS A 116 7.61 6.78 -14.42
C LYS A 116 7.62 8.09 -15.21
N GLY A 117 6.49 8.38 -15.87
CA GLY A 117 6.24 9.65 -16.55
C GLY A 117 6.47 10.79 -15.57
N ARG A 118 7.56 11.54 -15.80
CA ARG A 118 7.93 12.68 -14.96
C ARG A 118 6.99 13.84 -15.33
N ARG A 119 5.90 14.01 -14.59
CA ARG A 119 5.13 15.26 -14.60
C ARG A 119 4.49 15.48 -13.24
N ALA A 120 5.01 16.49 -12.53
CA ALA A 120 4.27 17.17 -11.48
C ALA A 120 3.05 17.82 -12.16
N SER A 121 1.85 17.42 -11.75
CA SER A 121 0.63 18.11 -12.12
C SER A 121 0.10 18.75 -10.86
N THR A 122 0.22 20.07 -10.79
CA THR A 122 -0.44 20.90 -9.79
C THR A 122 -1.94 20.61 -9.88
N VAL A 123 -2.49 19.87 -8.91
CA VAL A 123 -3.93 19.67 -8.80
C VAL A 123 -4.49 20.92 -8.14
N GLU A 124 -5.25 21.68 -8.92
CA GLU A 124 -6.01 22.84 -8.45
C GLU A 124 -7.05 22.37 -7.41
N PRO A 125 -7.20 23.08 -6.27
CA PRO A 125 -8.20 22.72 -5.27
C PRO A 125 -9.62 22.83 -5.87
N PRO A 126 -10.54 21.92 -5.51
CA PRO A 126 -11.92 22.01 -6.00
C PRO A 126 -12.57 23.32 -5.53
N SER A 127 -13.34 23.94 -6.41
CA SER A 127 -14.17 25.10 -6.10
C SER A 127 -15.19 24.75 -5.01
N PRO A 128 -15.44 25.64 -4.03
CA PRO A 128 -16.33 25.34 -2.92
C PRO A 128 -17.78 25.25 -3.40
N THR A 129 -18.37 24.06 -3.33
CA THR A 129 -19.82 23.88 -3.29
C THR A 129 -20.31 24.30 -1.90
N SER A 130 -21.42 25.04 -1.87
CA SER A 130 -22.00 25.55 -0.61
C SER A 130 -22.45 24.39 0.29
N PRO A 131 -21.98 24.28 1.54
CA PRO A 131 -22.39 23.20 2.43
C PRO A 131 -23.71 23.54 3.14
N THR A 132 -24.64 22.59 3.15
CA THR A 132 -25.82 22.56 4.03
C THR A 132 -25.49 21.90 5.39
N HIS A 133 -24.20 21.69 5.69
CA HIS A 133 -23.70 20.98 6.88
C HIS A 133 -22.79 21.88 7.73
N PRO A 134 -22.68 21.62 9.05
CA PRO A 134 -21.80 22.36 9.94
C PRO A 134 -20.35 22.32 9.46
N THR A 135 -19.66 23.46 9.55
CA THR A 135 -18.28 23.61 9.08
C THR A 135 -17.38 22.57 9.76
N PRO A 136 -16.64 21.74 9.00
CA PRO A 136 -15.77 20.72 9.58
C PRO A 136 -14.66 21.38 10.41
N PRO A 137 -14.20 20.76 11.52
CA PRO A 137 -13.00 21.20 12.20
C PRO A 137 -11.82 21.04 11.25
N THR A 138 -11.09 22.12 11.01
CA THR A 138 -9.81 22.03 10.30
C THR A 138 -8.73 21.67 11.33
N PRO A 139 -8.07 20.49 11.24
CA PRO A 139 -8.23 19.43 10.24
C PRO A 139 -9.15 18.27 10.68
N ILE A 140 -9.73 17.58 9.68
CA ILE A 140 -10.54 16.38 9.91
C ILE A 140 -9.67 15.21 10.37
N GLY A 141 -10.10 14.60 11.48
CA GLY A 141 -9.37 13.59 12.20
C GLY A 141 -8.44 14.15 13.25
N HIS A 142 -7.90 13.28 14.09
CA HIS A 142 -7.12 13.71 15.23
C HIS A 142 -5.69 14.05 14.77
N LEU A 143 -5.42 15.33 14.44
CA LEU A 143 -4.14 15.77 13.84
C LEU A 143 -2.93 15.22 14.58
N THR A 144 -2.94 15.28 15.91
CA THR A 144 -1.86 14.75 16.75
C THR A 144 -1.62 13.25 16.53
N ARG A 145 -2.69 12.44 16.41
CA ARG A 145 -2.58 11.00 16.09
C ARG A 145 -2.06 10.79 14.67
N GLN A 146 -2.47 11.62 13.71
CA GLN A 146 -1.96 11.55 12.34
C GLN A 146 -0.46 11.87 12.27
N THR A 147 -0.02 12.92 12.96
CA THR A 147 1.39 13.33 13.05
C THR A 147 2.22 12.29 13.78
N ALA A 148 1.76 11.82 14.95
CA ALA A 148 2.43 10.76 15.71
C ALA A 148 2.54 9.46 14.91
N PHE A 149 1.48 9.07 14.19
CA PHE A 149 1.51 7.90 13.32
C PHE A 149 2.54 8.04 12.20
N ARG A 150 2.57 9.18 11.48
CA ARG A 150 3.56 9.44 10.42
C ARG A 150 4.99 9.43 10.98
N ALA A 151 5.22 10.13 12.09
CA ALA A 151 6.53 10.18 12.74
C ALA A 151 7.01 8.79 13.16
N ALA A 152 6.13 7.99 13.77
CA ALA A 152 6.43 6.63 14.19
C ALA A 152 6.75 5.72 12.99
N LEU A 153 5.97 5.78 11.90
CA LEU A 153 6.27 5.01 10.69
C LEU A 153 7.65 5.39 10.12
N THR A 154 7.95 6.68 9.98
CA THR A 154 9.24 7.15 9.46
C THR A 154 10.39 6.69 10.33
N HIS A 155 10.30 6.90 11.64
CA HIS A 155 11.33 6.53 12.59
C HIS A 155 11.59 5.02 12.58
N HIS A 156 10.55 4.19 12.68
CA HIS A 156 10.71 2.75 12.71
C HIS A 156 11.09 2.16 11.35
N LYS A 157 10.71 2.80 10.23
CA LYS A 157 11.19 2.38 8.90
C LYS A 157 12.70 2.54 8.84
N ALA A 158 13.21 3.69 9.29
CA ALA A 158 14.64 3.97 9.34
C ALA A 158 15.38 2.95 10.21
N LEU A 159 14.85 2.65 11.40
CA LEU A 159 15.50 1.73 12.36
C LEU A 159 15.42 0.26 11.94
N ILE A 160 14.25 -0.24 11.54
CA ILE A 160 14.01 -1.67 11.35
C ILE A 160 14.44 -2.12 9.94
N PHE A 161 14.17 -1.28 8.93
CA PHE A 161 14.42 -1.65 7.54
C PHE A 161 15.65 -0.95 6.97
N ASP A 162 15.71 0.38 7.03
CA ASP A 162 16.72 1.13 6.27
C ASP A 162 18.13 1.01 6.87
N ALA A 163 18.24 0.88 8.19
CA ALA A 163 19.51 0.61 8.87
C ALA A 163 19.96 -0.86 8.76
N HIS A 164 19.08 -1.78 8.36
CA HIS A 164 19.40 -3.20 8.32
C HIS A 164 20.00 -3.61 6.96
N PRO A 165 21.22 -4.17 6.89
CA PRO A 165 21.93 -4.42 5.63
C PRO A 165 21.15 -5.24 4.59
N HIS A 166 20.32 -6.18 5.05
CA HIS A 166 19.50 -7.01 4.16
C HIS A 166 18.19 -6.34 3.70
N TYR A 167 17.68 -5.34 4.42
CA TYR A 167 16.35 -4.76 4.19
C TYR A 167 16.40 -3.34 3.64
N ALA A 168 17.56 -2.67 3.74
CA ALA A 168 17.77 -1.29 3.29
C ALA A 168 17.40 -1.05 1.82
N ARG A 169 17.48 -2.11 1.01
CA ARG A 169 17.10 -2.10 -0.41
C ARG A 169 15.86 -2.96 -0.69
N SER A 170 14.89 -2.97 0.22
CA SER A 170 13.67 -3.74 0.03
C SER A 170 12.66 -3.05 -0.91
N VAL A 171 11.78 -3.85 -1.51
CA VAL A 171 10.54 -3.38 -2.12
C VAL A 171 9.52 -3.21 -0.99
N PHE A 172 9.18 -1.97 -0.66
CA PHE A 172 8.41 -1.63 0.53
C PHE A 172 6.94 -1.35 0.19
N LEU A 173 6.02 -2.12 0.79
CA LEU A 173 4.58 -1.94 0.65
C LEU A 173 4.09 -0.83 1.58
N LYS A 174 3.61 0.28 1.03
CA LYS A 174 3.03 1.40 1.81
C LYS A 174 1.58 1.16 2.18
N ILE A 175 0.82 0.58 1.24
CA ILE A 175 -0.63 0.42 1.35
C ILE A 175 -1.08 -0.71 0.45
N LEU A 176 -2.04 -1.51 0.93
CA LEU A 176 -2.75 -2.52 0.16
C LEU A 176 -4.20 -2.52 0.62
N LEU A 177 -5.11 -2.24 -0.31
CA LEU A 177 -6.53 -2.14 -0.03
C LEU A 177 -7.34 -2.91 -1.06
N THR A 178 -8.40 -3.54 -0.59
CA THR A 178 -9.41 -4.21 -1.43
C THR A 178 -10.77 -3.74 -0.98
N HIS A 179 -11.57 -3.26 -1.93
CA HIS A 179 -12.94 -2.82 -1.65
C HIS A 179 -13.72 -3.96 -0.98
N PRO A 180 -14.52 -3.69 0.08
CA PRO A 180 -15.20 -4.71 0.87
C PRO A 180 -15.94 -5.76 0.03
N SER A 181 -16.70 -5.35 -0.99
CA SER A 181 -17.48 -6.23 -1.87
C SER A 181 -16.64 -7.25 -2.68
N TYR A 182 -15.32 -7.03 -2.78
CA TYR A 182 -14.39 -7.86 -3.56
C TYR A 182 -13.31 -8.53 -2.70
N GLN A 183 -13.42 -8.44 -1.38
CA GLN A 183 -12.49 -9.13 -0.48
C GLN A 183 -12.62 -10.64 -0.59
N ARG A 184 -11.58 -11.35 -0.15
CA ARG A 184 -11.50 -12.82 -0.14
C ARG A 184 -11.55 -13.49 -1.54
N ARG A 185 -11.48 -12.70 -2.62
CA ARG A 185 -11.39 -13.18 -4.02
C ARG A 185 -9.96 -13.23 -4.56
N GLY A 186 -8.94 -13.01 -3.73
CA GLY A 186 -7.52 -13.12 -4.11
C GLY A 186 -6.82 -11.82 -4.55
N ALA A 187 -7.50 -10.68 -4.56
CA ALA A 187 -6.92 -9.39 -5.01
C ALA A 187 -5.66 -8.98 -4.22
N GLY A 188 -5.74 -8.99 -2.88
CA GLY A 188 -4.60 -8.69 -2.01
C GLY A 188 -3.43 -9.67 -2.20
N THR A 189 -3.73 -10.95 -2.44
CA THR A 189 -2.71 -11.95 -2.78
C THR A 189 -2.00 -11.62 -4.08
N ALA A 190 -2.76 -11.30 -5.14
CA ALA A 190 -2.21 -10.97 -6.45
C ALA A 190 -1.34 -9.70 -6.40
N LEU A 191 -1.81 -8.65 -5.73
CA LEU A 191 -1.05 -7.41 -5.55
C LEU A 191 0.22 -7.61 -4.72
N THR A 192 0.16 -8.38 -3.64
CA THR A 192 1.37 -8.68 -2.83
C THR A 192 2.37 -9.51 -3.62
N ARG A 193 1.90 -10.49 -4.42
CA ARG A 193 2.77 -11.29 -5.29
C ARG A 193 3.46 -10.48 -6.36
N TRP A 194 2.81 -9.43 -6.87
CA TRP A 194 3.46 -8.49 -7.79
C TRP A 194 4.72 -7.90 -7.13
N GLY A 195 4.62 -7.34 -5.91
CA GLY A 195 5.77 -6.75 -5.23
C GLY A 195 6.87 -7.76 -4.86
N ILE A 196 6.47 -8.99 -4.52
CA ILE A 196 7.40 -10.12 -4.32
C ILE A 196 8.19 -10.43 -5.59
N GLU A 197 7.48 -10.52 -6.72
CA GLU A 197 8.07 -10.85 -8.00
C GLU A 197 8.96 -9.70 -8.51
N THR A 198 8.55 -8.45 -8.30
CA THR A 198 9.39 -7.27 -8.54
C THR A 198 10.69 -7.34 -7.72
N ALA A 199 10.62 -7.66 -6.42
CA ALA A 199 11.82 -7.82 -5.59
C ALA A 199 12.73 -8.93 -6.13
N ARG A 200 12.17 -10.04 -6.59
CA ARG A 200 12.92 -11.15 -7.22
C ARG A 200 13.64 -10.69 -8.49
N GLN A 201 12.96 -9.96 -9.37
CA GLN A 201 13.51 -9.49 -10.64
C GLN A 201 14.61 -8.45 -10.47
N LEU A 202 14.56 -7.65 -9.40
CA LEU A 202 15.56 -6.63 -9.06
C LEU A 202 16.83 -7.21 -8.37
N GLY A 203 17.17 -8.45 -8.68
CA GLY A 203 18.36 -9.13 -8.13
C GLY A 203 18.14 -9.86 -6.81
N GLY A 204 16.90 -10.24 -6.49
CA GLY A 204 16.59 -11.02 -5.29
C GLY A 204 16.55 -10.18 -4.01
N LEU A 205 15.83 -9.05 -4.05
CA LEU A 205 15.63 -8.18 -2.90
C LEU A 205 14.61 -8.76 -1.91
N TYR A 206 14.58 -8.17 -0.72
CA TYR A 206 13.50 -8.41 0.25
C TYR A 206 12.24 -7.62 -0.13
N THR A 207 11.09 -8.12 0.29
CA THR A 207 9.84 -7.35 0.33
C THR A 207 9.53 -7.04 1.79
N ALA A 208 9.14 -5.79 2.10
CA ALA A 208 8.90 -5.35 3.47
C ALA A 208 7.56 -4.60 3.59
N VAL A 209 6.95 -4.63 4.78
CA VAL A 209 5.68 -3.96 5.06
C VAL A 209 5.54 -3.66 6.56
N PHE A 210 4.91 -2.53 6.88
CA PHE A 210 4.24 -2.36 8.18
C PHE A 210 2.80 -2.83 8.06
N ALA A 211 2.47 -3.94 8.70
CA ALA A 211 1.18 -4.59 8.54
C ALA A 211 0.15 -4.02 9.52
N SER A 212 -1.11 -3.97 9.09
CA SER A 212 -2.24 -3.92 10.03
C SER A 212 -2.61 -5.34 10.47
N PRO A 213 -3.30 -5.50 11.62
CA PRO A 213 -3.74 -6.82 12.09
C PRO A 213 -4.52 -7.63 11.04
N MET A 214 -5.32 -6.96 10.21
CA MET A 214 -6.08 -7.59 9.13
C MET A 214 -5.19 -8.26 8.07
N GLY A 215 -4.06 -7.65 7.73
CA GLY A 215 -3.14 -8.13 6.70
C GLY A 215 -2.29 -9.32 7.15
N MET A 216 -2.17 -9.58 8.46
CA MET A 216 -1.24 -10.58 9.01
C MET A 216 -1.43 -11.98 8.43
N ARG A 217 -2.68 -12.44 8.28
CA ARG A 217 -2.97 -13.76 7.70
C ARG A 217 -2.51 -13.86 6.25
N LEU A 218 -2.73 -12.79 5.47
CA LEU A 218 -2.28 -12.71 4.08
C LEU A 218 -0.75 -12.78 3.99
N TYR A 219 -0.06 -11.91 4.73
CA TYR A 219 1.40 -11.82 4.67
C TYR A 219 2.08 -13.11 5.14
N ARG A 220 1.63 -13.70 6.25
CA ARG A 220 2.16 -14.99 6.74
C ARG A 220 1.96 -16.11 5.71
N GLY A 221 0.78 -16.19 5.08
CA GLY A 221 0.50 -17.16 4.02
C GLY A 221 1.39 -17.00 2.78
N LEU A 222 1.94 -15.81 2.56
CA LEU A 222 2.89 -15.52 1.49
C LEU A 222 4.36 -15.63 1.91
N GLY A 223 4.63 -16.09 3.13
CA GLY A 223 5.98 -16.34 3.64
C GLY A 223 6.67 -15.11 4.24
N PHE A 224 5.92 -14.06 4.58
CA PHE A 224 6.46 -12.98 5.40
C PHE A 224 6.64 -13.43 6.85
N ARG A 225 7.73 -12.97 7.47
CA ARG A 225 8.03 -13.16 8.89
C ARG A 225 8.09 -11.81 9.60
N GLU A 226 7.70 -11.78 10.86
CA GLU A 226 7.81 -10.59 11.71
C GLU A 226 9.27 -10.39 12.14
N VAL A 227 9.78 -9.17 11.98
CA VAL A 227 11.15 -8.78 12.37
C VAL A 227 11.16 -7.66 13.41
N GLY A 228 9.99 -7.16 13.78
CA GLY A 228 9.83 -6.13 14.80
C GLY A 228 8.38 -5.72 14.93
N ARG A 229 8.11 -4.89 15.92
CA ARG A 229 6.81 -4.30 16.20
C ARG A 229 7.02 -3.01 16.97
N PHE A 230 6.14 -2.05 16.76
CA PHE A 230 6.11 -0.83 17.56
C PHE A 230 4.68 -0.40 17.83
N ARG A 231 4.54 0.44 18.85
CA ARG A 231 3.26 1.02 19.26
C ARG A 231 3.19 2.48 18.83
N VAL A 232 2.03 2.90 18.35
CA VAL A 232 1.66 4.31 18.19
C VAL A 232 0.57 4.62 19.21
N GLN A 233 0.87 5.51 20.14
CA GLN A 233 -0.02 5.91 21.23
C GLN A 233 0.33 7.35 21.62
N LEU A 234 -0.68 8.19 21.85
CA LEU A 234 -0.45 9.51 22.43
C LEU A 234 -0.31 9.40 23.95
N GLU A 235 0.53 10.26 24.53
CA GLU A 235 0.73 10.30 25.97
C GLU A 235 -0.59 10.59 26.70
N GLY A 236 -0.90 9.79 27.74
CA GLY A 236 -2.13 9.91 28.52
C GLY A 236 -3.37 9.25 27.91
N GLU A 237 -3.31 8.75 26.67
CA GLU A 237 -4.43 8.04 26.04
C GLU A 237 -4.34 6.52 26.27
N GLY A 238 -5.48 5.85 26.45
CA GLY A 238 -5.54 4.38 26.50
C GLY A 238 -5.57 3.71 25.13
N GLU A 239 -5.93 4.44 24.07
CA GLU A 239 -6.04 3.92 22.70
C GLU A 239 -4.67 3.88 22.02
N PHE A 240 -4.36 2.79 21.31
CA PHE A 240 -3.10 2.61 20.61
C PHE A 240 -3.23 1.73 19.37
N LEU A 241 -2.24 1.84 18.48
CA LEU A 241 -2.02 0.90 17.39
C LEU A 241 -0.74 0.10 17.64
N GLU A 242 -0.81 -1.22 17.49
CA GLU A 242 0.39 -2.05 17.33
C GLU A 242 0.63 -2.34 15.85
N ILE A 243 1.84 -2.02 15.39
CA ILE A 243 2.23 -2.12 13.99
C ILE A 243 3.37 -3.14 13.86
N PRO A 244 3.07 -4.37 13.43
CA PRO A 244 4.08 -5.36 13.08
C PRO A 244 4.90 -4.95 11.85
N ALA A 245 6.20 -5.13 11.92
CA ALA A 245 7.15 -4.98 10.83
C ALA A 245 7.44 -6.36 10.23
N LEU A 246 7.10 -6.59 8.97
CA LEU A 246 7.25 -7.87 8.32
C LEU A 246 8.21 -7.79 7.12
N VAL A 247 8.95 -8.87 6.89
CA VAL A 247 9.78 -9.03 5.68
C VAL A 247 9.59 -10.40 5.06
N ARG A 248 9.82 -10.49 3.75
CA ARG A 248 9.95 -11.73 3.00
C ARG A 248 11.24 -11.70 2.19
N GLY A 249 12.08 -12.72 2.36
CA GLY A 249 13.31 -12.88 1.57
C GLY A 249 13.07 -13.48 0.19
N PRO A 250 14.05 -13.37 -0.73
CA PRO A 250 13.94 -13.86 -2.11
C PRO A 250 13.73 -15.37 -2.20
N GLY A 251 14.23 -16.14 -1.23
CA GLY A 251 14.12 -17.62 -1.18
C GLY A 251 12.93 -18.18 -0.41
N GLY A 252 11.95 -17.36 0.00
CA GLY A 252 10.79 -17.85 0.74
C GLY A 252 9.91 -18.78 -0.10
N LYS A 253 9.68 -20.02 0.35
CA LYS A 253 8.75 -20.95 -0.32
C LYS A 253 7.36 -20.30 -0.43
N MET A 254 6.81 -20.21 -1.64
CA MET A 254 5.43 -19.75 -1.84
C MET A 254 4.46 -20.87 -1.46
N GLY A 255 3.40 -20.55 -0.72
CA GLY A 255 2.24 -21.43 -0.64
C GLY A 255 1.60 -21.58 -2.02
N GLU A 256 1.30 -22.82 -2.41
CA GLU A 256 0.80 -23.21 -3.74
C GLU A 256 -0.45 -22.41 -4.15
N GLY A 257 -0.44 -21.89 -5.38
CA GLY A 257 -1.57 -21.16 -5.96
C GLY A 257 -1.10 -20.15 -7.00
N GLY A 258 -0.54 -20.63 -8.12
CA GLY A 258 -0.03 -19.77 -9.20
C GLY A 258 -1.16 -19.02 -9.92
N VAL A 259 -1.00 -17.71 -10.07
CA VAL A 259 -1.72 -16.89 -11.07
C VAL A 259 -0.67 -16.41 -12.06
N THR A 260 -0.88 -16.71 -13.33
CA THR A 260 0.01 -16.37 -14.44
C THR A 260 -0.01 -14.86 -14.66
N VAL A 261 1.11 -14.19 -14.42
CA VAL A 261 1.32 -12.80 -14.85
C VAL A 261 1.96 -12.83 -16.24
N GLY A 262 1.40 -12.04 -17.17
CA GLY A 262 1.87 -11.95 -18.55
C GLY A 262 3.36 -11.60 -18.65
N ARG A 263 4.06 -12.37 -19.47
CA ARG A 263 5.51 -12.28 -19.72
C ARG A 263 5.82 -10.98 -20.46
N VAL A 264 6.58 -10.08 -19.86
CA VAL A 264 7.22 -8.96 -20.57
C VAL A 264 8.52 -9.47 -21.19
N GLY A 265 8.79 -9.00 -22.41
CA GLY A 265 9.70 -9.58 -23.40
C GLY A 265 11.10 -9.98 -22.92
N GLN A 266 11.53 -11.14 -23.41
CA GLN A 266 12.84 -11.74 -23.18
C GLN A 266 13.82 -11.21 -24.23
N VAL A 267 14.97 -10.68 -23.80
CA VAL A 267 16.14 -10.49 -24.68
C VAL A 267 17.14 -11.58 -24.33
N GLU A 268 17.46 -12.42 -25.31
CA GLU A 268 18.47 -13.45 -25.21
C GLU A 268 19.87 -12.85 -25.12
N LYS A 269 20.68 -13.37 -24.18
CA LYS A 269 22.14 -13.45 -24.37
C LYS A 269 22.64 -14.83 -23.97
N LYS A 270 23.16 -15.54 -24.97
CA LYS A 270 24.05 -16.71 -24.85
C LYS A 270 25.35 -16.33 -24.16
N GLY A 271 25.96 -17.30 -23.47
CA GLY A 271 27.41 -17.32 -23.30
C GLY A 271 27.94 -17.82 -21.96
N GLU A 272 28.07 -19.14 -21.86
CA GLU A 272 29.22 -19.88 -21.33
C GLU A 272 29.61 -19.81 -19.85
N GLY A 273 29.67 -21.02 -19.27
CA GLY A 273 30.01 -21.26 -17.88
C GLY A 273 31.51 -21.32 -17.62
N LEU A 274 31.88 -20.93 -16.41
CA LEU A 274 33.14 -21.30 -15.81
C LEU A 274 32.91 -21.60 -14.33
N LYS A 275 33.06 -22.88 -13.95
CA LYS A 275 33.11 -23.33 -12.57
C LYS A 275 34.30 -22.67 -11.87
N ARG A 276 34.07 -22.03 -10.72
CA ARG A 276 35.14 -21.68 -9.77
C ARG A 276 34.66 -21.99 -8.36
N GLU A 277 35.50 -22.74 -7.67
CA GLU A 277 35.34 -23.28 -6.32
C GLU A 277 35.35 -22.15 -5.26
N ALA A 278 34.60 -22.37 -4.17
CA ALA A 278 34.52 -21.46 -3.04
C ALA A 278 35.68 -21.68 -2.05
N PRO A 279 36.40 -20.62 -1.61
CA PRO A 279 37.33 -20.75 -0.49
C PRO A 279 36.59 -20.72 0.85
N LYS A 280 37.02 -21.62 1.76
CA LYS A 280 36.61 -21.69 3.17
C LYS A 280 36.95 -20.37 3.88
N ILE A 281 35.98 -19.79 4.57
CA ILE A 281 36.16 -18.62 5.43
C ILE A 281 36.20 -19.12 6.88
N GLU A 282 37.36 -18.99 7.52
CA GLU A 282 37.56 -19.20 8.95
C GLU A 282 36.90 -18.08 9.75
N GLY A 283 36.23 -18.43 10.85
CA GLY A 283 35.47 -17.50 11.69
C GLY A 283 36.36 -16.57 12.52
N PRO A 284 35.90 -15.35 12.85
CA PRO A 284 36.66 -14.44 13.70
C PRO A 284 36.63 -14.88 15.17
N ARG A 285 37.84 -14.92 15.75
CA ARG A 285 38.16 -15.16 17.16
C ARG A 285 37.57 -14.05 18.05
N ARG A 286 37.14 -14.43 19.26
CA ARG A 286 36.71 -13.52 20.33
C ARG A 286 37.85 -12.57 20.71
N VAL A 287 37.57 -11.27 20.73
CA VAL A 287 38.37 -10.28 21.46
C VAL A 287 37.50 -9.74 22.58
N VAL A 288 37.94 -9.98 23.81
CA VAL A 288 37.38 -9.40 25.04
C VAL A 288 38.07 -8.05 25.24
N GLY A 289 37.30 -6.97 25.27
CA GLY A 289 37.79 -5.61 25.54
C GLY A 289 37.02 -5.02 26.71
N GLU A 290 37.73 -4.78 27.81
CA GLU A 290 37.26 -4.09 29.02
C GLU A 290 36.79 -2.67 28.71
N TYR A 291 35.65 -2.26 29.28
CA TYR A 291 35.26 -0.85 29.33
C TYR A 291 35.19 -0.39 30.80
N GLY A 292 36.21 0.36 31.19
CA GLY A 292 36.26 1.15 32.42
C GLY A 292 35.46 2.45 32.29
N ARG A 293 34.79 2.81 33.38
CA ARG A 293 34.10 4.08 33.67
C ARG A 293 34.93 5.33 33.33
N ARG A 294 34.28 6.38 32.81
CA ARG A 294 34.22 7.68 33.50
C ARG A 294 33.08 8.59 33.02
N VAL A 295 32.59 9.34 33.99
CA VAL A 295 31.52 10.34 34.03
C VAL A 295 32.02 11.68 33.46
N GLY A 296 31.13 12.47 32.87
CA GLY A 296 31.36 13.88 32.56
C GLY A 296 30.07 14.57 32.11
N GLU A 297 29.42 15.25 33.06
CA GLU A 297 28.30 16.18 32.84
C GLU A 297 28.73 17.35 31.94
N CYS A 298 27.85 17.85 31.06
CA CYS A 298 27.80 19.28 30.72
C CYS A 298 26.50 19.66 29.98
N GLY A 299 25.66 20.47 30.64
CA GLY A 299 25.05 21.69 30.10
C GLY A 299 24.02 21.57 28.96
N GLU A 300 22.75 21.46 29.33
CA GLU A 300 21.62 21.85 28.48
C GLU A 300 21.70 23.34 28.09
N SER A 301 21.62 23.63 26.79
CA SER A 301 20.99 24.87 26.32
C SER A 301 20.18 24.58 25.06
N ARG A 302 18.89 24.92 25.15
CA ARG A 302 17.88 24.76 24.11
C ARG A 302 18.12 25.78 23.00
N ARG A 303 18.09 25.31 21.75
CA ARG A 303 17.58 26.12 20.63
C ARG A 303 16.96 25.19 19.60
N TRP A 304 15.63 25.15 19.59
CA TRP A 304 14.84 24.53 18.54
C TRP A 304 15.03 25.34 17.26
N VAL A 305 15.46 24.69 16.19
CA VAL A 305 15.38 25.23 14.84
C VAL A 305 14.39 24.35 14.08
N GLU A 306 13.21 24.91 13.86
CA GLU A 306 12.26 24.45 12.86
C GLU A 306 12.91 24.49 11.49
N GLY A 307 12.78 23.41 10.72
CA GLY A 307 13.35 23.33 9.38
C GLY A 307 12.83 22.12 8.63
N ALA A 308 11.71 22.33 7.93
CA ALA A 308 11.26 21.67 6.72
C ALA A 308 11.56 20.16 6.54
N VAL A 309 10.53 19.33 6.61
CA VAL A 309 10.55 17.99 6.00
C VAL A 309 9.37 17.88 5.02
N TYR A 310 9.65 18.27 3.78
CA TYR A 310 8.91 17.80 2.61
C TYR A 310 9.71 16.65 1.99
N ALA A 311 9.05 15.52 1.79
CA ALA A 311 9.43 14.48 0.84
C ALA A 311 8.14 13.81 0.36
#